data_AF-A0A9N9CMA2-F1
#
_entry.id   AF-A0A9N9CMA2-F1
#
_cell.length_a   1.000
_cell.length_b   1.000
_cell.length_c   1.000
_cell.angle_alpha   90.00
_cell.angle_beta   90.00
_cell.angle_gamma   90.00
#
_symmetry.space_group_name_H-M   'P 1'
#
loop_
_entity.id
_entity.type
_entity.pdbx_description
1 polymer ?
#
loop_
_entity_poly.entity_id
_entity_poly.type
_entity_poly.pdbx_seq_one_letter_code
_entity_poly.pdbx_strand_id
1 'polypeptide(L)'
;IDKHAIDESGLLKSTSLGWQLLYILAVAITFANFFHQGFWQRSFSSKNDRELYKSTIYASIMLFPTLFLIGVTGLLAVWAGLCCDENNVGAFAFFSLLAKLPDWVVGFVIILSVAMSCSAYDTLQSAMVSTMSNDLFQNKLPLSVIRITVFVINVPAVVLALKNVDVLRVFLIGDLVAAATMPPVMLGLADSLYFLNWFDSLIGSISGLLGIFIFGTIFYGNAKDGVNLIQLPDGLYIDDYSVLGAFIVAPVAAVLMTFGSFVARMGLLYVWAKYKREEFRFPEKQPLDSRKYAGEEFTMAAEESLRKDNVESSVVE
;
A
#
# COMPACT_ATOMS: atom_id res chain seq x y z
N ILE A 1 -0.08 -8.60 37.92
CA ILE A 1 0.92 -7.78 37.21
C ILE A 1 1.80 -7.17 38.28
N ASP A 2 3.09 -7.49 38.25
CA ASP A 2 4.06 -6.88 39.15
C ASP A 2 4.27 -5.42 38.72
N LYS A 3 4.17 -4.48 39.66
CA LYS A 3 4.36 -3.05 39.36
C LYS A 3 5.82 -2.72 39.09
N HIS A 4 6.77 -3.48 39.63
CA HIS A 4 8.19 -3.30 39.36
C HIS A 4 8.54 -3.65 37.90
N ALA A 5 7.89 -4.67 37.33
CA ALA A 5 8.06 -5.05 35.93
C ALA A 5 7.61 -3.94 34.94
N ILE A 6 6.68 -3.07 35.34
CA ILE A 6 6.23 -1.94 34.52
C ILE A 6 7.35 -0.90 34.39
N ASP A 7 7.92 -0.48 35.52
CA ASP A 7 8.97 0.54 35.55
C ASP A 7 10.31 0.03 34.97
N GLU A 8 10.63 -1.25 35.17
CA GLU A 8 11.81 -1.91 34.62
C GLU A 8 11.72 -2.13 33.10
N SER A 9 10.52 -2.40 32.57
CA SER A 9 10.33 -2.64 31.13
C SER A 9 10.71 -1.45 30.25
N GLY A 10 10.67 -0.22 30.79
CA GLY A 10 10.96 0.99 30.03
C GLY A 10 9.98 1.31 28.89
N LEU A 11 8.93 0.51 28.69
CA LEU A 11 7.99 0.61 27.56
C LEU A 11 7.15 1.90 27.57
N LEU A 12 7.01 2.53 28.74
CA LEU A 12 6.32 3.82 28.88
C LEU A 12 7.26 5.03 28.68
N LYS A 13 8.57 4.80 28.57
CA LYS A 13 9.56 5.86 28.36
C LYS A 13 9.68 6.17 26.86
N SER A 14 10.03 7.42 26.56
CA SER A 14 10.31 7.81 25.19
C SER A 14 11.59 7.13 24.70
N THR A 15 11.52 6.48 23.55
CA THR A 15 12.67 5.86 22.87
C THR A 15 12.81 6.45 21.46
N SER A 16 14.04 6.52 20.94
CA SER A 16 14.25 6.97 19.57
C SER A 16 13.49 6.05 18.60
N LEU A 17 13.59 4.73 18.79
CA LEU A 17 12.88 3.73 18.00
C LEU A 17 11.38 3.98 17.97
N GLY A 18 10.74 4.28 19.11
CA GLY A 18 9.30 4.57 19.17
C GLY A 18 8.88 5.74 18.27
N TRP A 19 9.69 6.81 18.22
CA TRP A 19 9.45 7.93 17.30
C TRP A 19 9.68 7.56 15.83
N GLN A 20 10.70 6.74 15.54
CA GLN A 20 10.93 6.24 14.19
C GLN A 20 9.75 5.41 13.70
N LEU A 21 9.23 4.50 14.53
CA LEU A 21 8.08 3.65 14.23
C LEU A 21 6.82 4.46 13.96
N LEU A 22 6.59 5.55 14.70
CA LEU A 22 5.44 6.44 14.49
C LEU A 22 5.44 7.03 13.08
N TYR A 23 6.60 7.38 12.55
CA TYR A 23 6.74 7.82 11.16
C TYR A 23 6.65 6.66 10.17
N ILE A 24 7.48 5.62 10.36
CA ILE A 24 7.61 4.49 9.43
C ILE A 24 6.26 3.82 9.20
N LEU A 25 5.54 3.49 10.28
CA LEU A 25 4.24 2.82 10.19
C LEU A 25 3.19 3.70 9.51
N ALA A 26 3.17 5.01 9.79
CA ALA A 26 2.24 5.92 9.14
C ALA A 26 2.47 5.97 7.62
N VAL A 27 3.74 6.08 7.19
CA VAL A 27 4.11 6.08 5.77
C VAL A 27 3.80 4.74 5.12
N ALA A 28 4.24 3.64 5.75
CA ALA A 28 4.04 2.27 5.30
C ALA A 28 2.56 1.95 5.08
N ILE A 29 1.74 2.10 6.12
CA ILE A 29 0.30 1.79 6.08
C ILE A 29 -0.41 2.68 5.05
N THR A 30 -0.06 3.97 4.97
CA THR A 30 -0.68 4.88 4.00
C THR A 30 -0.44 4.42 2.57
N PHE A 31 0.82 4.22 2.17
CA PHE A 31 1.13 3.83 0.80
C PHE A 31 0.74 2.39 0.48
N ALA A 32 0.83 1.47 1.44
CA ALA A 32 0.33 0.10 1.28
C ALA A 32 -1.18 0.08 1.03
N ASN A 33 -1.96 0.88 1.76
CA ASN A 33 -3.40 1.01 1.51
C ASN A 33 -3.71 1.57 0.12
N PHE A 34 -2.94 2.57 -0.35
CA PHE A 34 -3.08 3.10 -1.72
C PHE A 34 -2.66 2.09 -2.78
N PHE A 35 -1.71 1.20 -2.50
CA PHE A 35 -1.29 0.14 -3.41
C PHE A 35 -2.36 -0.96 -3.56
N HIS A 36 -3.21 -1.14 -2.55
CA HIS A 36 -4.12 -2.28 -2.48
C HIS A 36 -5.39 -2.08 -3.33
N GLN A 37 -5.44 -2.70 -4.51
CA GLN A 37 -6.58 -2.61 -5.44
C GLN A 37 -7.94 -2.95 -4.81
N GLY A 38 -7.99 -3.89 -3.86
CA GLY A 38 -9.24 -4.25 -3.17
C GLY A 38 -9.89 -3.08 -2.40
N PHE A 39 -9.11 -2.12 -1.90
CA PHE A 39 -9.67 -0.93 -1.24
C PHE A 39 -10.21 0.07 -2.25
N TRP A 40 -9.54 0.25 -3.38
CA TRP A 40 -10.06 1.05 -4.49
C TRP A 40 -11.40 0.52 -4.99
N GLN A 41 -11.54 -0.80 -5.18
CA GLN A 41 -12.81 -1.41 -5.56
C GLN A 41 -13.94 -1.08 -4.58
N ARG A 42 -13.67 -1.14 -3.27
CA ARG A 42 -14.66 -0.78 -2.24
C ARG A 42 -15.04 0.70 -2.32
N SER A 43 -14.06 1.58 -2.50
CA SER A 43 -14.32 3.02 -2.65
C SER A 43 -15.12 3.33 -3.91
N PHE A 44 -14.80 2.73 -5.05
CA PHE A 44 -15.53 2.93 -6.31
C PHE A 44 -16.89 2.25 -6.33
N SER A 45 -17.11 1.20 -5.52
CA SER A 45 -18.43 0.59 -5.34
C SER A 45 -19.36 1.38 -4.41
N SER A 46 -18.88 2.47 -3.81
CA SER A 46 -19.68 3.30 -2.92
C SER A 46 -20.80 4.02 -3.70
N LYS A 47 -21.94 4.23 -3.05
CA LYS A 47 -23.11 4.84 -3.68
C LYS A 47 -22.86 6.28 -4.13
N ASN A 48 -22.11 7.05 -3.34
CA ASN A 48 -21.70 8.42 -3.61
C ASN A 48 -20.61 8.84 -2.60
N ASP A 49 -19.95 9.96 -2.88
CA ASP A 49 -18.86 10.49 -2.07
C ASP A 49 -19.26 10.71 -0.60
N ARG A 50 -20.48 11.21 -0.36
CA ARG A 50 -20.95 11.46 1.01
C ARG A 50 -21.00 10.18 1.84
N GLU A 51 -21.50 9.09 1.27
CA GLU A 51 -21.54 7.79 1.95
C GLU A 51 -20.15 7.16 2.06
N LEU A 52 -19.25 7.39 1.10
CA LEU A 52 -17.84 7.00 1.19
C LEU A 52 -17.13 7.67 2.38
N TYR A 53 -17.27 8.99 2.54
CA TYR A 53 -16.65 9.71 3.66
C TYR A 53 -17.23 9.26 5.00
N LYS A 54 -18.55 9.15 5.12
CA LYS A 54 -19.19 8.68 6.37
C LYS A 54 -18.74 7.28 6.75
N SER A 55 -18.79 6.34 5.81
CA SER A 55 -18.40 4.94 6.07
C SER A 55 -16.94 4.82 6.49
N THR A 56 -16.05 5.59 5.86
CA THR A 56 -14.62 5.65 6.24
C THR A 56 -14.42 6.18 7.66
N ILE A 57 -15.15 7.24 8.06
CA ILE A 57 -15.11 7.78 9.43
C ILE A 57 -15.62 6.76 10.43
N TYR A 58 -16.78 6.13 10.17
CA TYR A 58 -17.32 5.11 11.07
C TYR A 58 -16.38 3.90 11.20
N ALA A 59 -15.80 3.44 10.10
CA ALA A 59 -14.81 2.36 10.11
C ALA A 59 -13.58 2.74 10.95
N SER A 60 -13.07 3.96 10.79
CA SER A 60 -11.90 4.44 11.55
C SER A 60 -12.18 4.52 13.06
N ILE A 61 -13.35 5.01 13.45
CA ILE A 61 -13.78 5.10 14.86
C ILE A 61 -13.91 3.70 15.47
N MET A 62 -14.43 2.72 14.73
CA MET A 62 -14.57 1.35 15.21
C MET A 62 -13.25 0.59 15.23
N LEU A 63 -12.36 0.86 14.27
CA LEU A 63 -11.05 0.20 14.17
C LEU A 63 -10.10 0.64 15.29
N PHE A 64 -10.10 1.93 15.65
CA PHE A 64 -9.21 2.48 16.68
C PHE A 64 -9.25 1.71 18.03
N PRO A 65 -10.41 1.52 18.70
CA PRO A 65 -10.46 0.81 19.97
C PRO A 65 -10.05 -0.66 19.82
N THR A 66 -10.37 -1.32 18.70
CA THR A 66 -9.95 -2.70 18.45
C THR A 66 -8.43 -2.81 18.35
N LEU A 67 -7.79 -1.96 17.54
CA LEU A 67 -6.33 -1.94 17.42
C LEU A 67 -5.66 -1.53 18.73
N PHE A 68 -6.23 -0.57 19.46
CA PHE A 68 -5.72 -0.16 20.77
C PHE A 68 -5.75 -1.33 21.77
N LEU A 69 -6.88 -2.03 21.88
CA LEU A 69 -7.01 -3.17 22.79
C LEU A 69 -6.05 -4.30 22.43
N ILE A 70 -5.95 -4.67 21.14
CA ILE A 70 -5.01 -5.69 20.68
C ILE A 70 -3.57 -5.24 20.93
N GLY A 71 -3.22 -3.99 20.63
CA GLY A 71 -1.88 -3.45 20.86
C GLY A 71 -1.46 -3.47 22.33
N VAL A 72 -2.38 -3.11 23.24
CA VAL A 72 -2.12 -3.14 24.70
C VAL A 72 -1.85 -4.56 25.19
N THR A 73 -2.39 -5.60 24.56
CA THR A 73 -2.05 -6.98 24.95
C THR A 73 -0.56 -7.29 24.80
N GLY A 74 0.14 -6.70 23.83
CA GLY A 74 1.60 -6.86 23.72
C GLY A 74 2.33 -6.33 24.95
N LEU A 75 1.95 -5.14 25.44
CA LEU A 75 2.49 -4.54 26.66
C LEU A 75 2.18 -5.42 27.89
N LEU A 76 0.94 -5.91 27.99
CA LEU A 76 0.49 -6.77 29.08
C LEU A 76 1.25 -8.10 29.10
N ALA A 77 1.57 -8.66 27.94
CA ALA A 77 2.33 -9.92 27.84
C ALA A 77 3.73 -9.75 28.43
N VAL A 78 4.40 -8.62 28.14
CA VAL A 78 5.71 -8.29 28.68
C VAL A 78 5.63 -8.09 30.19
N TRP A 79 4.69 -7.26 30.67
CA TRP A 79 4.54 -6.98 32.10
C TRP A 79 4.06 -8.19 32.93
N ALA A 80 3.44 -9.17 32.27
CA ALA A 80 3.07 -10.43 32.90
C ALA A 80 4.21 -11.47 32.89
N GLY A 81 5.34 -11.19 32.23
CA GLY A 81 6.43 -12.15 32.05
C GLY A 81 6.03 -13.37 31.22
N LEU A 82 5.05 -13.22 30.33
CA LEU A 82 4.47 -14.30 29.51
C LEU A 82 5.02 -14.34 28.07
N CYS A 83 5.81 -13.34 27.69
CA CYS A 83 6.57 -13.30 26.44
C CYS A 83 8.00 -12.82 26.71
N CYS A 84 8.86 -12.86 25.69
CA CYS A 84 10.25 -12.36 25.70
C CYS A 84 11.33 -13.25 26.35
N ASP A 85 11.20 -14.58 26.29
CA ASP A 85 12.38 -15.46 26.33
C ASP A 85 13.17 -15.34 25.00
N GLU A 86 14.48 -15.68 24.99
CA GLU A 86 15.40 -15.58 23.82
C GLU A 86 14.86 -16.16 22.49
N ASN A 87 13.84 -17.04 22.55
CA ASN A 87 13.24 -17.70 21.39
C ASN A 87 11.85 -17.15 20.99
N ASN A 88 11.29 -16.17 21.70
CA ASN A 88 9.89 -15.76 21.53
C ASN A 88 9.76 -14.40 20.81
N VAL A 89 9.42 -14.47 19.53
CA VAL A 89 9.20 -13.31 18.64
C VAL A 89 8.00 -12.50 19.15
N GLY A 90 8.12 -11.17 19.23
CA GLY A 90 7.05 -10.27 19.70
C GLY A 90 5.69 -10.47 19.00
N ALA A 91 5.68 -11.03 17.79
CA ALA A 91 4.47 -11.41 17.05
C ALA A 91 3.57 -12.43 17.77
N PHE A 92 4.11 -13.26 18.67
CA PHE A 92 3.34 -14.28 19.40
C PHE A 92 2.82 -13.81 20.76
N ALA A 93 3.13 -12.59 21.19
CA ALA A 93 2.79 -12.07 22.53
C ALA A 93 1.28 -12.15 22.84
N PHE A 94 0.42 -11.84 21.86
CA PHE A 94 -1.02 -11.98 21.99
C PHE A 94 -1.46 -13.42 22.26
N PHE A 95 -0.90 -14.38 21.53
CA PHE A 95 -1.26 -15.80 21.66
C PHE A 95 -0.76 -16.40 22.98
N SER A 96 0.40 -15.95 23.48
CA SER A 96 0.90 -16.34 24.81
C SER A 96 -0.07 -15.93 25.94
N LEU A 97 -0.66 -14.74 25.84
CA LEU A 97 -1.72 -14.30 26.77
C LEU A 97 -3.01 -15.08 26.57
N LEU A 98 -3.42 -15.29 25.32
CA LEU A 98 -4.64 -16.03 24.99
C LEU A 98 -4.62 -17.44 25.58
N ALA A 99 -3.45 -18.11 25.56
CA ALA A 99 -3.27 -19.44 26.13
C ALA A 99 -3.47 -19.52 27.66
N LYS A 100 -3.56 -18.39 28.36
CA LYS A 100 -3.87 -18.33 29.81
C LYS A 100 -5.35 -18.11 30.09
N LEU A 101 -6.17 -17.84 29.08
CA LEU A 101 -7.60 -17.62 29.22
C LEU A 101 -8.38 -18.95 29.19
N PRO A 102 -9.63 -18.97 29.70
CA PRO A 102 -10.47 -20.16 29.63
C PRO A 102 -10.69 -20.66 28.20
N ASP A 103 -10.78 -21.97 28.01
CA ASP A 103 -10.88 -22.62 26.69
C ASP A 103 -12.00 -22.07 25.80
N TRP A 104 -13.15 -21.68 26.38
CA TRP A 104 -14.26 -21.09 25.63
C TRP A 104 -13.90 -19.73 25.01
N VAL A 105 -13.09 -18.92 25.70
CA VAL A 105 -12.60 -17.63 25.20
C VAL A 105 -11.61 -17.88 24.08
N VAL A 106 -10.68 -18.82 24.27
CA VAL A 106 -9.69 -19.21 23.27
C VAL A 106 -10.39 -19.69 22.00
N GLY A 107 -11.37 -20.57 22.12
CA GLY A 107 -12.16 -21.07 20.99
C GLY A 107 -12.86 -19.95 20.21
N PHE A 108 -13.49 -19.01 20.92
CA PHE A 108 -14.13 -17.85 20.29
C PHE A 108 -13.14 -16.95 19.54
N VAL A 109 -11.98 -16.64 20.16
CA VAL A 109 -10.94 -15.82 19.53
C VAL A 109 -10.33 -16.50 18.31
N ILE A 110 -10.12 -17.82 18.35
CA ILE A 110 -9.62 -18.57 17.19
C ILE A 110 -10.61 -18.48 16.02
N ILE A 111 -11.91 -18.69 16.27
CA ILE A 111 -12.94 -18.58 15.23
C ILE A 111 -12.93 -17.18 14.60
N LEU A 112 -12.88 -16.12 15.41
CA LEU A 112 -12.80 -14.75 14.92
C LEU A 112 -11.52 -14.47 14.13
N SER A 113 -10.38 -15.00 14.59
CA SER A 113 -9.08 -14.82 13.93
C SER A 113 -9.05 -15.50 12.56
N VAL A 114 -9.62 -16.70 12.45
CA VAL A 114 -9.77 -17.42 11.19
C VAL A 114 -10.74 -16.67 10.26
N ALA A 115 -11.89 -16.23 10.76
CA ALA A 115 -12.85 -15.47 9.97
C ALA A 115 -12.25 -14.15 9.42
N MET A 116 -11.49 -13.44 10.25
CA MET A 116 -10.76 -12.24 9.85
C MET A 116 -9.72 -12.55 8.76
N SER A 117 -8.95 -13.63 8.92
CA SER A 117 -7.95 -14.05 7.93
C SER A 117 -8.58 -14.44 6.60
N CYS A 118 -9.70 -15.19 6.63
CA CYS A 118 -10.47 -15.54 5.44
C CYS A 118 -11.01 -14.28 4.72
N SER A 119 -11.52 -13.30 5.46
CA SER A 119 -12.03 -12.05 4.88
C SER A 119 -10.92 -11.20 4.24
N ALA A 120 -9.75 -11.11 4.88
CA ALA A 120 -8.59 -10.44 4.31
C ALA A 120 -8.12 -11.12 3.02
N TYR A 121 -8.03 -12.45 3.04
CA TYR A 121 -7.62 -13.24 1.88
C TYR A 121 -8.61 -13.14 0.71
N ASP A 122 -9.93 -13.18 0.98
CA ASP A 122 -10.97 -12.97 -0.04
C ASP A 122 -10.81 -11.62 -0.77
N THR A 123 -10.49 -10.57 -0.01
CA THR A 123 -10.22 -9.23 -0.56
C THR A 123 -8.97 -9.23 -1.45
N LEU A 124 -7.90 -9.92 -1.04
CA LEU A 124 -6.68 -10.08 -1.85
C LEU A 124 -6.95 -10.87 -3.13
N GLN A 125 -7.72 -11.96 -3.07
CA GLN A 125 -8.07 -12.75 -4.26
C GLN A 125 -8.87 -11.93 -5.26
N SER A 126 -9.88 -11.20 -4.80
CA SER A 126 -10.72 -10.35 -5.66
C SER A 126 -9.92 -9.21 -6.29
N ALA A 127 -8.99 -8.62 -5.53
CA ALA A 127 -8.05 -7.63 -6.02
C ALA A 127 -7.15 -8.19 -7.13
N MET A 128 -6.48 -9.33 -6.89
CA MET A 128 -5.59 -9.97 -7.86
C MET A 128 -6.32 -10.37 -9.15
N VAL A 129 -7.52 -10.95 -9.04
CA VAL A 129 -8.33 -11.33 -10.20
C VAL A 129 -8.69 -10.11 -11.04
N SER A 130 -9.10 -9.00 -10.42
CA SER A 130 -9.43 -7.77 -11.13
C SER A 130 -8.22 -7.13 -11.79
N THR A 131 -7.09 -7.01 -11.10
CA THR A 131 -5.85 -6.45 -11.67
C THR A 131 -5.36 -7.29 -12.84
N MET A 132 -5.38 -8.62 -12.74
CA MET A 132 -5.01 -9.48 -13.86
C MET A 132 -6.00 -9.36 -15.02
N SER A 133 -7.30 -9.39 -14.73
CA SER A 133 -8.34 -9.32 -15.77
C SER A 133 -8.30 -8.00 -16.53
N ASN A 134 -8.36 -6.88 -15.80
CA ASN A 134 -8.54 -5.55 -16.37
C ASN A 134 -7.22 -4.93 -16.79
N ASP A 135 -6.20 -4.95 -15.92
CA ASP A 135 -5.00 -4.15 -16.13
C ASP A 135 -3.96 -4.89 -16.98
N LEU A 136 -3.79 -6.20 -16.75
CA LEU A 136 -2.79 -7.01 -17.47
C LEU A 136 -3.33 -7.55 -18.80
N PHE A 137 -4.53 -8.14 -18.78
CA PHE A 137 -5.11 -8.81 -19.95
C PHE A 137 -6.19 -8.00 -20.66
N GLN A 138 -6.58 -6.81 -20.17
CA GLN A 138 -7.57 -5.93 -20.79
C GLN A 138 -8.87 -6.65 -21.16
N ASN A 139 -9.32 -7.54 -20.28
CA ASN A 139 -10.52 -8.37 -20.44
C ASN A 139 -10.51 -9.30 -21.68
N LYS A 140 -9.35 -9.59 -22.26
CA LYS A 140 -9.21 -10.45 -23.45
C LYS A 140 -9.20 -11.95 -23.14
N LEU A 141 -8.98 -12.32 -21.86
CA LEU A 141 -8.98 -13.71 -21.41
C LEU A 141 -10.26 -14.02 -20.63
N PRO A 142 -10.77 -15.27 -20.72
CA PRO A 142 -11.94 -15.66 -19.94
C PRO A 142 -11.61 -15.67 -18.44
N LEU A 143 -12.56 -15.23 -17.61
CA LEU A 143 -12.40 -15.13 -16.15
C LEU A 143 -11.98 -16.45 -15.47
N SER A 144 -12.41 -17.60 -16.00
CA SER A 144 -12.01 -18.91 -15.47
C SER A 144 -10.50 -19.13 -15.54
N VAL A 145 -9.85 -18.71 -16.63
CA VAL A 145 -8.40 -18.82 -16.81
C VAL A 145 -7.70 -17.90 -15.81
N ILE A 146 -8.18 -16.67 -15.64
CA ILE A 146 -7.60 -15.71 -14.69
C ILE A 146 -7.70 -16.23 -13.25
N ARG A 147 -8.85 -16.78 -12.83
CA ARG A 147 -9.02 -17.36 -11.49
C ARG A 147 -8.08 -18.53 -11.24
N ILE A 148 -7.87 -19.40 -12.24
CA ILE A 148 -6.89 -20.50 -12.15
C ILE A 148 -5.48 -19.95 -12.04
N THR A 149 -5.11 -18.93 -12.82
CA THR A 149 -3.80 -18.29 -12.75
C THR A 149 -3.53 -17.69 -11.35
N VAL A 150 -4.50 -16.96 -10.80
CA VAL A 150 -4.40 -16.43 -9.43
C VAL A 150 -4.25 -17.57 -8.41
N PHE A 151 -5.03 -18.65 -8.53
CA PHE A 151 -4.88 -19.82 -7.66
C PHE A 151 -3.46 -20.41 -7.73
N VAL A 152 -2.88 -20.56 -8.92
CA VAL A 152 -1.50 -21.05 -9.11
C VAL A 152 -0.47 -20.11 -8.47
N ILE A 153 -0.66 -18.80 -8.58
CA ILE A 153 0.24 -17.79 -7.98
C ILE A 153 0.24 -17.83 -6.45
N ASN A 154 -0.83 -18.32 -5.82
CA ASN A 154 -0.86 -18.51 -4.38
C ASN A 154 0.04 -19.67 -3.90
N VAL A 155 0.38 -20.64 -4.76
CA VAL A 155 1.19 -21.81 -4.37
C VAL A 155 2.57 -21.41 -3.84
N PRO A 156 3.37 -20.57 -4.53
CA PRO A 156 4.62 -20.05 -3.98
C PRO A 156 4.45 -19.31 -2.63
N ALA A 157 3.37 -18.56 -2.45
CA ALA A 157 3.10 -17.85 -1.20
C ALA A 157 2.87 -18.82 -0.03
N VAL A 158 2.12 -19.91 -0.26
CA VAL A 158 1.94 -20.99 0.72
C VAL A 158 3.26 -21.68 1.03
N VAL A 159 4.09 -21.97 0.02
CA VAL A 159 5.42 -22.56 0.22
C VAL A 159 6.32 -21.64 1.06
N LEU A 160 6.27 -20.33 0.83
CA LEU A 160 7.03 -19.35 1.61
C LEU A 160 6.53 -19.29 3.07
N ALA A 161 5.21 -19.34 3.28
CA ALA A 161 4.62 -19.37 4.62
C ALA A 161 5.07 -20.60 5.43
N LEU A 162 5.23 -21.75 4.78
CA LEU A 162 5.74 -22.98 5.41
C LEU A 162 7.22 -22.89 5.83
N LYS A 163 7.99 -21.91 5.32
CA LYS A 163 9.40 -21.71 5.66
C LYS A 163 9.62 -20.84 6.91
N ASN A 164 8.57 -20.48 7.65
CA ASN A 164 8.64 -19.64 8.85
C ASN A 164 9.44 -18.34 8.64
N VAL A 165 9.24 -17.68 7.50
CA VAL A 165 9.83 -16.36 7.25
C VAL A 165 9.21 -15.36 8.23
N ASP A 166 10.03 -14.44 8.75
CA ASP A 166 9.54 -13.36 9.62
C ASP A 166 8.45 -12.56 8.89
N VAL A 167 7.25 -12.58 9.48
CA VAL A 167 6.06 -11.91 8.95
C VAL A 167 6.28 -10.40 8.86
N LEU A 168 6.90 -9.79 9.87
CA LEU A 168 7.15 -8.35 9.89
C LEU A 168 8.08 -7.95 8.75
N ARG A 169 9.09 -8.77 8.46
CA ARG A 169 10.01 -8.53 7.35
C ARG A 169 9.30 -8.58 6.00
N VAL A 170 8.44 -9.57 5.78
CA VAL A 170 7.69 -9.70 4.52
C VAL A 170 6.77 -8.49 4.31
N PHE A 171 6.07 -8.04 5.36
CA PHE A 171 5.25 -6.83 5.30
C PHE A 171 6.09 -5.59 5.00
N LEU A 172 7.21 -5.40 5.70
CA LEU A 172 8.02 -4.20 5.57
C LEU A 172 8.66 -4.06 4.18
N ILE A 173 9.05 -5.17 3.55
CA ILE A 173 9.51 -5.16 2.14
C ILE A 173 8.38 -4.69 1.21
N GLY A 174 7.17 -5.23 1.38
CA GLY A 174 6.00 -4.82 0.60
C GLY A 174 5.67 -3.34 0.79
N ASP A 175 5.66 -2.88 2.04
CA ASP A 175 5.38 -1.49 2.40
C ASP A 175 6.43 -0.52 1.85
N LEU A 176 7.70 -0.92 1.84
CA LEU A 176 8.79 -0.11 1.28
C LEU A 176 8.67 0.02 -0.25
N VAL A 177 8.29 -1.06 -0.94
CA VAL A 177 7.99 -1.02 -2.39
C VAL A 177 6.77 -0.14 -2.66
N ALA A 178 5.71 -0.23 -1.84
CA ALA A 178 4.55 0.63 -1.96
C ALA A 178 4.91 2.11 -1.75
N ALA A 179 5.72 2.42 -0.73
CA ALA A 179 6.19 3.77 -0.43
C ALA A 179 7.08 4.35 -1.54
N ALA A 180 7.83 3.52 -2.26
CA ALA A 180 8.64 3.95 -3.41
C ALA A 180 7.80 4.21 -4.68
N THR A 181 6.76 3.39 -4.91
CA THR A 181 6.05 3.36 -6.20
C THR A 181 4.74 4.14 -6.21
N MET A 182 4.03 4.26 -5.09
CA MET A 182 2.73 4.93 -5.03
C MET A 182 2.76 6.45 -5.09
N PRO A 183 3.71 7.17 -4.48
CA PRO A 183 3.71 8.63 -4.54
C PRO A 183 3.70 9.18 -5.98
N PRO A 184 4.56 8.70 -6.92
CA PRO A 184 4.50 9.11 -8.33
C PRO A 184 3.16 8.84 -9.02
N VAL A 185 2.48 7.75 -8.66
CA VAL A 185 1.18 7.39 -9.23
C VAL A 185 0.10 8.32 -8.69
N MET A 186 0.14 8.64 -7.40
CA MET A 186 -0.80 9.57 -6.76
C MET A 186 -0.68 11.00 -7.31
N LEU A 187 0.52 11.43 -7.71
CA LEU A 187 0.67 12.73 -8.39
C LEU A 187 -0.14 12.79 -9.69
N GLY A 188 -0.30 11.67 -10.39
CA GLY A 188 -1.10 11.59 -11.63
C GLY A 188 -2.61 11.74 -11.38
N LEU A 189 -3.10 11.53 -10.16
CA LEU A 189 -4.51 11.77 -9.79
C LEU A 189 -4.83 13.24 -9.60
N ALA A 190 -3.82 14.10 -9.43
CA ALA A 190 -4.05 15.53 -9.23
C ALA A 190 -4.34 16.22 -10.58
N ASP A 191 -5.54 16.79 -10.70
CA ASP A 191 -6.00 17.53 -11.90
C ASP A 191 -5.07 18.68 -12.33
N SER A 192 -4.32 19.25 -11.37
CA SER A 192 -3.34 20.31 -11.59
C SER A 192 -2.03 19.82 -12.20
N LEU A 193 -1.73 18.52 -12.09
CA LEU A 193 -0.51 17.87 -12.56
C LEU A 193 -0.72 17.10 -13.87
N TYR A 194 -1.68 17.52 -14.70
CA TYR A 194 -2.04 16.89 -15.99
C TYR A 194 -0.86 16.78 -16.98
N PHE A 195 0.21 17.54 -16.77
CA PHE A 195 1.41 17.52 -17.61
C PHE A 195 2.35 16.32 -17.33
N LEU A 196 2.14 15.61 -16.21
CA LEU A 196 2.88 14.40 -15.88
C LEU A 196 2.36 13.22 -16.70
N ASN A 197 3.28 12.50 -17.35
CA ASN A 197 2.95 11.31 -18.12
C ASN A 197 3.22 10.03 -17.32
N TRP A 198 2.66 8.91 -17.78
CA TRP A 198 2.94 7.57 -17.23
C TRP A 198 4.44 7.27 -17.15
N PHE A 199 5.21 7.75 -18.12
CA PHE A 199 6.66 7.56 -18.19
C PHE A 199 7.40 8.31 -17.06
N ASP A 200 6.96 9.52 -16.71
CA ASP A 200 7.56 10.28 -15.61
C ASP A 200 7.28 9.59 -14.27
N SER A 201 6.06 9.08 -14.10
CA SER A 201 5.65 8.30 -12.93
C SER A 201 6.43 6.98 -12.80
N LEU A 202 6.70 6.30 -13.92
CA LEU A 202 7.52 5.10 -13.96
C LEU A 202 8.98 5.38 -13.57
N ILE A 203 9.58 6.43 -14.12
CA ILE A 203 10.95 6.84 -13.74
C ILE A 203 11.00 7.20 -12.26
N GLY A 204 10.02 7.93 -11.75
CA GLY A 204 9.89 8.21 -10.32
C GLY A 204 9.87 6.92 -9.50
N SER A 205 9.00 5.99 -9.84
CA SER A 205 8.82 4.72 -9.11
C SER A 205 10.10 3.88 -9.07
N ILE A 206 10.79 3.73 -10.21
CA ILE A 206 12.07 3.02 -10.29
C ILE A 206 13.14 3.77 -9.49
N SER A 207 13.17 5.10 -9.59
CA SER A 207 14.14 5.92 -8.87
C SER A 207 13.92 5.94 -7.36
N GLY A 208 12.69 5.76 -6.88
CA GLY A 208 12.41 5.55 -5.46
C GLY A 208 13.10 4.30 -4.92
N LEU A 209 13.00 3.18 -5.66
CA LEU A 209 13.69 1.93 -5.33
C LEU A 209 15.21 2.07 -5.40
N LEU A 210 15.73 2.70 -6.46
CA LEU A 210 17.16 2.98 -6.59
C LEU A 210 17.66 3.97 -5.53
N GLY A 211 16.80 4.90 -5.08
CA GLY A 211 17.10 5.84 -4.02
C GLY A 211 17.40 5.13 -2.70
N ILE A 212 16.63 4.09 -2.36
CA ILE A 212 16.89 3.23 -1.19
C ILE A 212 18.28 2.58 -1.31
N PHE A 213 18.59 2.01 -2.48
CA PHE A 213 19.89 1.41 -2.73
C PHE A 213 21.03 2.44 -2.54
N ILE A 214 20.93 3.61 -3.19
CA ILE A 214 21.95 4.66 -3.09
C ILE A 214 22.11 5.12 -1.64
N PHE A 215 21.00 5.36 -0.93
CA PHE A 215 21.04 5.71 0.49
C PHE A 215 21.73 4.62 1.32
N GLY A 216 21.36 3.36 1.14
CA GLY A 216 21.99 2.24 1.83
C GLY A 216 23.49 2.14 1.54
N THR A 217 23.92 2.35 0.28
CA THR A 217 25.35 2.34 -0.08
C THR A 217 26.13 3.46 0.59
N ILE A 218 25.53 4.65 0.75
CA ILE A 218 26.16 5.79 1.42
C ILE A 218 26.19 5.57 2.94
N PHE A 219 25.11 5.04 3.51
CA PHE A 219 24.95 4.81 4.94
C PHE A 219 25.91 3.73 5.46
N TYR A 220 26.00 2.59 4.78
CA TYR A 220 26.86 1.46 5.18
C TYR A 220 28.27 1.53 4.56
N GLY A 221 28.50 2.41 3.58
CA GLY A 221 29.78 2.57 2.90
C GLY A 221 30.12 1.46 1.90
N ASN A 222 29.18 0.54 1.61
CA ASN A 222 29.38 -0.58 0.72
C ASN A 222 28.12 -0.91 -0.12
N ALA A 223 28.34 -1.34 -1.36
CA ALA A 223 27.25 -1.63 -2.29
C ALA A 223 26.42 -2.87 -1.89
N LYS A 224 27.05 -3.85 -1.23
CA LYS A 224 26.36 -5.10 -0.84
C LYS A 224 25.29 -4.84 0.21
N ASP A 225 25.62 -4.10 1.27
CA ASP A 225 24.65 -3.86 2.34
C ASP A 225 23.59 -2.84 1.91
N GLY A 226 23.91 -1.94 0.97
CA GLY A 226 22.89 -1.09 0.34
C GLY A 226 21.83 -1.86 -0.46
N VAL A 227 22.18 -2.93 -1.17
CA VAL A 227 21.17 -3.81 -1.79
C VAL A 227 20.41 -4.58 -0.73
N ASN A 228 21.12 -5.08 0.28
CA ASN A 228 20.49 -5.83 1.38
C ASN A 228 19.49 -4.98 2.15
N LEU A 229 19.70 -3.66 2.27
CA LEU A 229 18.75 -2.75 2.92
C LEU A 229 17.35 -2.78 2.30
N ILE A 230 17.21 -3.03 0.99
CA ILE A 230 15.90 -3.21 0.34
C ILE A 230 15.16 -4.43 0.91
N GLN A 231 15.90 -5.46 1.30
CA GLN A 231 15.37 -6.70 1.87
C GLN A 231 15.22 -6.64 3.39
N LEU A 232 15.61 -5.53 4.04
CA LEU A 232 15.49 -5.28 5.48
C LEU A 232 15.88 -6.53 6.32
N PRO A 233 17.14 -7.00 6.23
CA PRO A 233 17.56 -8.29 6.77
C PRO A 233 17.30 -8.41 8.28
N ASP A 234 17.50 -7.30 8.99
CA ASP A 234 17.40 -7.23 10.45
C ASP A 234 16.03 -6.72 10.93
N GLY A 235 15.07 -6.53 10.00
CA GLY A 235 13.69 -6.17 10.30
C GLY A 235 13.50 -4.70 10.70
N LEU A 236 12.54 -4.47 11.60
CA LEU A 236 12.07 -3.13 11.99
C LEU A 236 12.68 -2.63 13.32
N TYR A 237 13.13 -3.54 14.18
CA TYR A 237 13.58 -3.25 15.54
C TYR A 237 15.11 -3.17 15.63
N ILE A 238 15.70 -2.32 14.79
CA ILE A 238 17.13 -2.07 14.74
C ILE A 238 17.41 -0.73 15.44
N ASP A 239 18.49 -0.64 16.20
CA ASP A 239 18.91 0.60 16.88
C ASP A 239 19.61 1.61 15.94
N ASP A 240 19.43 1.48 14.63
CA ASP A 240 19.99 2.38 13.62
C ASP A 240 18.91 3.24 12.92
N TYR A 241 19.35 4.20 12.10
CA TYR A 241 18.46 5.06 11.32
C TYR A 241 18.27 4.57 9.87
N SER A 242 18.69 3.34 9.57
CA SER A 242 18.71 2.84 8.19
C SER A 242 17.30 2.65 7.63
N VAL A 243 16.41 2.04 8.42
CA VAL A 243 15.01 1.78 8.04
C VAL A 243 14.25 3.10 7.93
N LEU A 244 14.41 3.99 8.91
CA LEU A 244 13.82 5.34 8.84
C LEU A 244 14.28 6.07 7.57
N GLY A 245 15.59 6.06 7.31
CA GLY A 245 16.17 6.68 6.13
C GLY A 245 15.60 6.10 4.83
N ALA A 246 15.45 4.78 4.75
CA ALA A 246 14.83 4.12 3.60
C ALA A 246 13.38 4.58 3.38
N PHE A 247 12.56 4.65 4.43
CA PHE A 247 11.17 5.10 4.35
C PHE A 247 11.01 6.61 4.07
N ILE A 248 12.03 7.43 4.32
CA ILE A 248 12.05 8.84 3.92
C ILE A 248 12.52 8.97 2.47
N VAL A 249 13.64 8.32 2.13
CA VAL A 249 14.28 8.45 0.82
C VAL A 249 13.42 7.85 -0.28
N ALA A 250 12.75 6.73 -0.03
CA ALA A 250 11.92 6.07 -1.04
C ALA A 250 10.87 7.01 -1.66
N PRO A 251 9.93 7.60 -0.90
CA PRO A 251 8.92 8.49 -1.47
C PRO A 251 9.52 9.82 -1.96
N VAL A 252 10.52 10.37 -1.26
CA VAL A 252 11.14 11.66 -1.64
C VAL A 252 11.88 11.54 -2.96
N ALA A 253 12.73 10.52 -3.13
CA ALA A 253 13.44 10.26 -4.37
C ALA A 253 12.46 9.99 -5.51
N ALA A 254 11.39 9.24 -5.24
CA ALA A 254 10.38 8.95 -6.25
C ALA A 254 9.68 10.22 -6.77
N VAL A 255 9.24 11.10 -5.86
CA VAL A 255 8.60 12.37 -6.23
C VAL A 255 9.58 13.30 -6.95
N LEU A 256 10.79 13.50 -6.41
CA LEU A 256 11.80 14.37 -7.02
C LEU A 256 12.18 13.92 -8.42
N MET A 257 12.36 12.63 -8.63
CA MET A 257 12.72 12.07 -9.94
C MET A 257 11.55 12.05 -10.92
N THR A 258 10.30 12.00 -10.44
CA THR A 258 9.12 12.22 -11.28
C THR A 258 9.15 13.62 -11.90
N PHE A 259 9.35 14.65 -11.07
CA PHE A 259 9.48 16.03 -11.55
C PHE A 259 10.75 16.25 -12.37
N GLY A 260 11.86 15.61 -11.98
CA GLY A 260 13.11 15.64 -12.74
C GLY A 260 12.96 15.06 -14.15
N SER A 261 12.27 13.93 -14.27
CA SER A 261 11.91 13.33 -15.57
C SER A 261 11.08 14.27 -16.42
N PHE A 262 10.06 14.90 -15.81
CA PHE A 262 9.22 15.88 -16.51
C PHE A 262 10.05 17.06 -17.04
N VAL A 263 10.92 17.65 -16.21
CA VAL A 263 11.78 18.76 -16.60
C VAL A 263 12.74 18.34 -17.72
N ALA A 264 13.35 17.16 -17.61
CA ALA A 264 14.23 16.62 -18.65
C ALA A 264 13.48 16.41 -19.96
N ARG A 265 12.26 15.84 -19.91
CA ARG A 265 11.40 15.62 -21.08
C ARG A 265 11.01 16.94 -21.75
N MET A 266 10.59 17.94 -20.97
CA MET A 266 10.28 19.27 -21.50
C MET A 266 11.50 19.94 -22.11
N GLY A 267 12.66 19.84 -21.47
CA GLY A 267 13.93 20.37 -21.98
C GLY A 267 14.33 19.72 -23.30
N LEU A 268 14.22 18.39 -23.41
CA LEU A 268 14.50 17.65 -24.64
C LEU A 268 13.56 18.05 -25.77
N LEU A 269 12.25 18.14 -25.50
CA LEU A 269 11.25 18.58 -26.48
C LEU A 269 11.50 20.02 -26.94
N TYR A 270 11.91 20.91 -26.03
CA TYR A 270 12.27 22.29 -26.37
C TYR A 270 13.50 22.36 -27.28
N VAL A 271 14.56 21.62 -26.96
CA VAL A 271 15.78 21.54 -27.79
C VAL A 271 15.47 20.93 -29.15
N TRP A 272 14.62 19.89 -29.19
CA TRP A 272 14.21 19.21 -30.41
C TRP A 272 13.35 20.11 -31.32
N ALA A 273 12.40 20.86 -30.75
CA ALA A 273 11.61 21.84 -31.48
C ALA A 273 12.50 22.94 -32.08
N LYS A 274 13.49 23.43 -31.31
CA LYS A 274 14.48 24.41 -31.79
C LYS A 274 15.35 23.85 -32.91
N TYR A 275 15.73 22.57 -32.84
CA TYR A 275 16.49 21.90 -33.90
C TYR A 275 15.68 21.73 -35.19
N LYS A 276 14.39 21.37 -35.08
CA LYS A 276 13.47 21.22 -36.22
C LYS A 276 12.87 22.52 -36.74
N ARG A 277 13.11 23.65 -36.06
CA ARG A 277 12.45 24.96 -36.31
C ARG A 277 10.92 24.89 -36.20
N GLU A 278 10.42 24.03 -35.32
CA GLU A 278 9.01 23.91 -34.99
C GLU A 278 8.72 24.73 -33.71
N GLU A 279 7.48 25.20 -33.53
CA GLU A 279 7.06 25.84 -32.28
C GLU A 279 6.93 24.81 -31.16
N PHE A 280 7.54 25.09 -30.01
CA PHE A 280 7.38 24.27 -28.82
C PHE A 280 5.93 24.35 -28.33
N ARG A 281 5.26 23.19 -28.23
CA ARG A 281 3.93 23.08 -27.66
C ARG A 281 4.00 22.40 -26.31
N PHE A 282 3.54 23.10 -25.28
CA PHE A 282 3.36 22.52 -23.96
C PHE A 282 2.20 21.50 -23.99
N PRO A 283 2.25 20.40 -23.20
CA PRO A 283 1.15 19.44 -23.14
C PRO A 283 -0.17 20.14 -22.80
N GLU A 284 -1.21 19.92 -23.59
CA GLU A 284 -2.56 20.40 -23.28
C GLU A 284 -3.26 19.44 -22.33
N LYS A 285 -4.14 19.97 -21.47
CA LYS A 285 -4.97 19.13 -20.61
C LYS A 285 -5.94 18.34 -21.49
N GLN A 286 -5.72 17.02 -21.57
CA GLN A 286 -6.64 16.15 -22.30
C GLN A 286 -7.96 16.07 -21.54
N PRO A 287 -9.12 16.22 -22.23
CA PRO A 287 -10.40 15.97 -21.58
C PRO A 287 -10.45 14.50 -21.15
N LEU A 288 -10.71 14.26 -19.87
CA LEU A 288 -10.91 12.92 -19.32
C LEU A 288 -12.20 12.34 -19.90
N ASP A 289 -12.09 11.49 -20.92
CA ASP A 289 -13.22 10.71 -21.42
C ASP A 289 -13.38 9.44 -20.57
N SER A 290 -14.24 9.52 -19.56
CA SER A 290 -14.57 8.40 -18.67
C SER A 290 -15.21 7.22 -19.41
N ARG A 291 -15.79 7.44 -20.61
CA ARG A 291 -16.45 6.39 -21.40
C ARG A 291 -15.48 5.42 -22.03
N LYS A 292 -14.25 5.87 -22.30
CA LYS A 292 -13.19 5.04 -22.90
C LYS A 292 -12.74 3.90 -21.99
N TYR A 293 -12.90 4.07 -20.68
CA TYR A 293 -12.49 3.11 -19.65
C TYR A 293 -13.69 2.45 -18.95
N ALA A 294 -14.89 2.94 -19.20
CA ALA A 294 -16.12 2.28 -18.79
C ALA A 294 -16.35 1.06 -19.71
N GLY A 295 -16.59 -0.11 -19.13
CA GLY A 295 -16.90 -1.31 -19.92
C GLY A 295 -18.08 -1.09 -20.86
N GLU A 296 -18.16 -1.86 -21.95
CA GLU A 296 -19.14 -1.69 -23.04
C GLU A 296 -20.58 -1.50 -22.55
N GLU A 297 -20.93 -2.14 -21.44
CA GLU A 297 -22.24 -2.07 -20.79
C GLU A 297 -22.57 -0.66 -20.25
N PHE A 298 -21.59 0.05 -19.69
CA PHE A 298 -21.74 1.43 -19.22
C PHE A 298 -21.72 2.44 -20.37
N THR A 299 -20.99 2.14 -21.44
CA THR A 299 -21.00 2.95 -22.66
C THR A 299 -22.38 2.92 -23.30
N MET A 300 -22.99 1.73 -23.40
CA MET A 300 -24.36 1.57 -23.92
C MET A 300 -25.42 2.22 -23.02
N ALA A 301 -25.31 2.09 -21.70
CA ALA A 301 -26.25 2.73 -20.77
C ALA A 301 -26.16 4.27 -20.83
N ALA A 302 -24.95 4.83 -20.98
CA ALA A 302 -24.74 6.27 -21.15
C ALA A 302 -25.23 6.78 -22.51
N GLU A 303 -25.09 5.98 -23.58
CA GLU A 303 -25.68 6.30 -24.89
C GLU A 303 -27.21 6.28 -24.85
N GLU A 304 -27.80 5.33 -24.12
CA GLU A 304 -29.25 5.26 -23.96
C GLU A 304 -29.81 6.44 -23.15
N SER A 305 -29.10 6.91 -22.11
CA SER A 305 -29.50 8.09 -21.35
C SER A 305 -29.40 9.38 -22.18
N LEU A 306 -28.31 9.57 -22.93
CA LEU A 306 -28.15 10.72 -23.84
C LEU A 306 -29.19 10.73 -24.95
N ARG A 307 -29.59 9.55 -25.44
CA ARG A 307 -30.67 9.43 -26.41
C ARG A 307 -32.02 9.83 -25.81
N LYS A 308 -32.29 9.49 -24.54
CA LYS A 308 -33.52 9.92 -23.84
C LYS A 308 -33.53 11.43 -23.60
N ASP A 309 -32.41 12.02 -23.18
CA ASP A 309 -32.29 13.46 -22.96
C ASP A 309 -32.46 14.26 -24.26
N ASN A 310 -31.87 13.79 -25.37
CA ASN A 310 -32.05 14.42 -26.69
C ASN A 310 -33.49 14.29 -27.19
N VAL A 311 -34.16 13.15 -26.95
CA VAL A 311 -35.58 12.97 -27.33
C VAL A 311 -36.47 13.89 -26.50
N GLU A 312 -36.26 14.01 -25.18
CA GLU A 312 -37.02 14.95 -24.35
C GLU A 312 -36.79 16.41 -24.75
N SER A 313 -35.56 16.80 -25.14
CA SER A 313 -35.30 18.16 -25.63
C SER A 313 -35.98 18.47 -26.98
N SER A 314 -36.18 17.46 -27.83
CA SER A 314 -36.85 17.61 -29.14
C SER A 314 -38.38 17.59 -29.09
N VAL A 315 -38.97 17.20 -27.94
CA VAL A 315 -40.43 17.19 -27.72
C VAL A 315 -40.90 18.47 -27.03
N VAL A 316 -39.96 19.33 -26.58
CA VAL A 316 -40.22 20.59 -25.88
C VAL A 316 -40.03 21.83 -26.78
N GLU A 317 -39.61 21.65 -28.04
CA GLU A 317 -39.71 22.68 -29.11
C GLU A 317 -41.00 22.51 -29.93
#